data_AF-A0A535K6B0-F1
#
_entry.id   AF-A0A535K6B0-F1
#
_cell.length_a   1.000
_cell.length_b   1.000
_cell.length_c   1.000
_cell.angle_alpha   90.00
_cell.angle_beta   90.00
_cell.angle_gamma   90.00
#
_symmetry.space_group_name_H-M   'P 1'
#
loop_
_entity.id
_entity.type
_entity.pdbx_description
1 polymer ?
#
loop_
_entity_poly.entity_id
_entity_poly.type
_entity_poly.pdbx_seq_one_letter_code
_entity_poly.pdbx_strand_id
1 'polypeptide(L)'
;MRRVTGAKDGDVVLAVADTYLVASESLGVLREQLGQTLRLADTSAHYALWVHEFPLVQRTPEGGWTFAHNPFCGPLTPQDLELLDTEPEKAKSKQYDLVVDGHELGGGSIRNHQRAAQERIFAQMGVSKAEAQERFGALLDALDYGAPPHGGIAPGVDRLIMTLAGTENIREVQAFPKTQTGYDPLLDAPATVDPKLLEELGLRVVAKPEKRA
;
A
#
# COMPACT_ATOMS: atom_id res chain seq x y z
N MET A 1 -16.62 -5.93 -31.70
CA MET A 1 -16.54 -4.78 -30.77
C MET A 1 -17.90 -4.30 -30.29
N ARG A 2 -18.80 -3.76 -31.13
CA ARG A 2 -20.12 -3.24 -30.69
C ARG A 2 -20.94 -4.16 -29.77
N ARG A 3 -21.02 -5.46 -30.08
CA ARG A 3 -21.75 -6.44 -29.25
C ARG A 3 -21.16 -6.60 -27.84
N VAL A 4 -19.85 -6.45 -27.68
CA VAL A 4 -19.13 -6.67 -26.42
C VAL A 4 -19.10 -5.40 -25.57
N THR A 5 -18.89 -4.24 -26.20
CA THR A 5 -18.77 -2.96 -25.50
C THR A 5 -20.08 -2.18 -25.37
N GLY A 6 -21.12 -2.53 -26.15
CA GLY A 6 -22.37 -1.76 -26.23
C GLY A 6 -22.26 -0.43 -26.97
N ALA A 7 -21.13 -0.17 -27.64
CA ALA A 7 -20.86 1.09 -28.34
C ALA A 7 -21.84 1.36 -29.49
N LYS A 8 -22.28 2.62 -29.60
CA LYS A 8 -23.20 3.16 -30.62
C LYS A 8 -22.44 4.00 -31.65
N ASP A 9 -23.15 4.45 -32.69
CA ASP A 9 -22.57 5.39 -33.66
C ASP A 9 -22.15 6.70 -32.97
N GLY A 10 -20.91 7.12 -33.20
CA GLY A 10 -20.32 8.30 -32.55
C GLY A 10 -19.43 7.97 -31.35
N ASP A 11 -19.50 6.76 -30.80
CA ASP A 11 -18.64 6.35 -29.68
C ASP A 11 -17.23 5.96 -30.16
N VAL A 12 -16.24 6.20 -29.30
CA VAL A 12 -14.86 5.74 -29.49
C VAL A 12 -14.55 4.65 -28.47
N VAL A 13 -14.01 3.53 -28.94
CA VAL A 13 -13.53 2.43 -28.08
C VAL A 13 -12.01 2.43 -28.08
N LEU A 14 -11.42 2.61 -26.91
CA LEU A 14 -9.97 2.54 -26.68
C LEU A 14 -9.65 1.19 -26.04
N ALA A 15 -8.54 0.57 -26.47
CA ALA A 15 -8.10 -0.72 -25.97
C ALA A 15 -6.58 -0.74 -25.80
N VAL A 16 -6.11 -1.39 -24.72
CA VAL A 16 -4.69 -1.64 -24.44
C VAL A 16 -4.51 -3.16 -24.42
N ALA A 17 -3.49 -3.66 -25.13
CA ALA A 17 -3.16 -5.08 -25.19
C ALA A 17 -1.79 -5.31 -24.56
N ASP A 18 -1.79 -5.76 -23.31
CA ASP A 18 -0.60 -6.09 -22.53
C ASP A 18 -0.98 -7.17 -21.49
N THR A 19 -0.07 -7.47 -20.56
CA THR A 19 -0.37 -8.19 -19.32
C THR A 19 -1.55 -7.55 -18.59
N TYR A 20 -2.28 -8.36 -17.81
CA TYR A 20 -3.47 -7.91 -17.09
C TYR A 20 -3.21 -6.65 -16.25
N LEU A 21 -2.08 -6.60 -15.53
CA LEU A 21 -1.73 -5.50 -14.65
C LEU A 21 -1.45 -4.22 -15.46
N VAL A 22 -0.55 -4.28 -16.45
CA VAL A 22 -0.21 -3.12 -17.29
C VAL A 22 -1.43 -2.58 -18.04
N ALA A 23 -2.26 -3.47 -18.60
CA ALA A 23 -3.47 -3.08 -19.31
C ALA A 23 -4.50 -2.42 -18.36
N SER A 24 -4.70 -2.98 -17.16
CA SER A 24 -5.64 -2.46 -16.16
C SER A 24 -5.22 -1.10 -15.63
N GLU A 25 -3.93 -0.92 -15.31
CA GLU A 25 -3.37 0.34 -14.83
C GLU A 25 -3.46 1.43 -15.92
N SER A 26 -3.03 1.10 -17.14
CA SER A 26 -3.07 2.03 -18.27
C SER A 26 -4.48 2.49 -18.59
N LEU A 27 -5.44 1.56 -18.65
CA LEU A 27 -6.85 1.87 -18.89
C LEU A 27 -7.49 2.60 -17.71
N GLY A 28 -7.07 2.33 -16.47
CA GLY A 28 -7.51 3.03 -15.27
C GLY A 28 -7.16 4.52 -15.31
N VAL A 29 -5.90 4.83 -15.60
CA VAL A 29 -5.41 6.23 -15.77
C VAL A 29 -6.14 6.93 -16.91
N LEU A 30 -6.28 6.27 -18.06
CA LEU A 30 -6.97 6.83 -19.22
C LEU A 30 -8.45 7.11 -18.91
N ARG A 31 -9.13 6.21 -18.20
CA ARG A 31 -10.53 6.38 -17.78
C ARG A 31 -10.69 7.59 -16.88
N GLU A 32 -9.80 7.77 -15.91
CA GLU A 32 -9.84 8.90 -14.99
C GLU A 32 -9.62 10.24 -15.72
N GLN A 33 -8.58 10.31 -16.55
CA GLN A 33 -8.27 11.51 -17.34
C GLN A 33 -9.40 11.90 -18.30
N LEU A 34 -9.98 10.92 -19.01
CA LEU A 34 -11.11 11.17 -19.89
C LEU A 34 -12.37 11.55 -19.10
N GLY A 35 -12.62 10.91 -17.96
CA GLY A 35 -13.74 11.22 -17.09
C GLY A 35 -13.73 12.68 -16.62
N GLN A 36 -12.55 13.20 -16.27
CA GLN A 36 -12.36 14.61 -15.89
C GLN A 36 -12.44 15.55 -17.11
N THR A 37 -11.69 15.27 -18.18
CA THR A 37 -11.60 16.13 -19.37
C THR A 37 -12.93 16.29 -20.07
N LEU A 38 -13.71 15.20 -20.17
CA LEU A 38 -15.03 15.18 -20.78
C LEU A 38 -16.16 15.51 -19.80
N ARG A 39 -15.84 15.77 -18.51
CA ARG A 39 -16.80 16.10 -17.44
C ARG A 39 -17.90 15.05 -17.27
N LEU A 40 -17.50 13.78 -17.29
CA LEU A 40 -18.38 12.62 -17.13
C LEU A 40 -18.49 12.16 -15.67
N ALA A 41 -17.53 12.52 -14.82
CA ALA A 41 -17.56 12.21 -13.40
C ALA A 41 -18.64 13.04 -12.69
N ASP A 42 -19.49 12.38 -11.91
CA ASP A 42 -20.41 13.06 -11.00
C ASP A 42 -19.63 13.64 -9.81
N THR A 43 -19.80 14.93 -9.58
CA THR A 43 -19.13 15.70 -8.51
C THR A 43 -20.15 16.29 -7.52
N SER A 44 -21.41 15.86 -7.60
CA SER A 44 -22.50 16.34 -6.73
C SER A 44 -22.55 15.63 -5.37
N ALA A 45 -21.87 14.49 -5.24
CA ALA A 45 -21.83 13.68 -4.03
C ALA A 45 -20.49 12.94 -3.90
N HIS A 46 -20.19 12.48 -2.69
CA HIS A 46 -19.09 11.56 -2.43
C HIS A 46 -19.57 10.11 -2.59
N TYR A 47 -18.74 9.28 -3.24
CA TYR A 47 -18.97 7.85 -3.44
C TYR A 47 -17.94 7.06 -2.64
N ALA A 48 -18.42 6.35 -1.62
CA ALA A 48 -17.60 5.51 -0.76
C ALA A 48 -17.81 4.02 -1.05
N LEU A 49 -16.74 3.24 -1.01
CA LEU A 49 -16.78 1.79 -1.11
C LEU A 49 -15.68 1.14 -0.26
N TRP A 50 -15.91 -0.13 0.08
CA TRP A 50 -14.89 -1.00 0.66
C TRP A 50 -14.32 -1.90 -0.44
N VAL A 51 -13.00 -1.91 -0.57
CA VAL A 51 -12.27 -2.95 -1.31
C VAL A 51 -11.79 -3.96 -0.27
N HIS A 52 -12.01 -5.25 -0.52
CA HIS A 52 -11.58 -6.33 0.37
C HIS A 52 -11.15 -7.56 -0.46
N GLU A 53 -10.71 -8.63 0.21
CA GLU A 53 -10.22 -9.86 -0.45
C GLU A 53 -8.95 -9.65 -1.28
N PHE A 54 -8.07 -8.75 -0.82
CA PHE A 54 -6.77 -8.55 -1.43
C PHE A 54 -5.92 -9.82 -1.36
N PRO A 55 -4.98 -10.04 -2.32
CA PRO A 55 -4.00 -11.11 -2.23
C PRO A 55 -3.26 -11.08 -0.89
N LEU A 56 -2.92 -12.25 -0.36
CA LEU A 56 -2.09 -12.39 0.85
C LEU A 56 -0.62 -12.13 0.54
N VAL A 57 -0.17 -12.67 -0.58
CA VAL A 57 1.18 -12.48 -1.12
C VAL A 57 1.11 -12.01 -2.56
N GLN A 58 2.15 -11.34 -3.01
CA GLN A 58 2.32 -10.94 -4.41
C GLN A 58 3.71 -11.31 -4.91
N ARG A 59 3.81 -11.59 -6.20
CA ARG A 59 5.07 -12.01 -6.81
C ARG A 59 6.01 -10.82 -6.99
N THR A 60 7.29 -11.02 -6.70
CA THR A 60 8.32 -10.01 -6.96
C THR A 60 8.81 -10.06 -8.41
N PRO A 61 9.29 -8.95 -8.98
CA PRO A 61 9.92 -8.95 -10.31
C PRO A 61 11.12 -9.90 -10.42
N GLU A 62 11.86 -10.09 -9.31
CA GLU A 62 13.06 -10.93 -9.24
C GLU A 62 12.76 -12.42 -9.11
N GLY A 63 11.49 -12.80 -8.97
CA GLY A 63 11.07 -14.16 -8.66
C GLY A 63 11.07 -14.42 -7.15
N GLY A 64 9.89 -14.71 -6.61
CA GLY A 64 9.68 -14.87 -5.17
C GLY A 64 8.35 -14.26 -4.77
N TRP A 65 8.10 -14.20 -3.46
CA TRP A 65 6.87 -13.65 -2.89
C TRP A 65 7.20 -12.58 -1.86
N THR A 66 6.38 -11.54 -1.84
CA THR A 66 6.36 -10.53 -0.78
C THR A 66 4.92 -10.35 -0.29
N PHE A 67 4.73 -9.64 0.82
CA PHE A 67 3.40 -9.28 1.29
C PHE A 67 2.73 -8.33 0.30
N ALA A 68 1.45 -8.53 0.02
CA ALA A 68 0.71 -7.61 -0.85
C ALA A 68 0.48 -6.25 -0.16
N HIS A 69 0.27 -6.25 1.17
CA HIS A 69 -0.04 -5.03 1.94
C HIS A 69 0.79 -4.94 3.22
N ASN A 70 0.54 -5.83 4.18
CA ASN A 70 1.31 -5.88 5.41
C ASN A 70 1.65 -7.34 5.79
N PRO A 71 2.83 -7.61 6.35
CA PRO A 71 3.29 -8.98 6.61
C PRO A 71 2.54 -9.67 7.76
N PHE A 72 1.72 -8.95 8.52
CA PHE A 72 0.99 -9.46 9.70
C PHE A 72 -0.50 -9.70 9.41
N CYS A 73 -0.92 -9.55 8.16
CA CYS A 73 -2.30 -9.78 7.77
C CYS A 73 -2.64 -11.26 7.87
N GLY A 74 -3.79 -11.56 8.46
CA GLY A 74 -4.31 -12.92 8.47
C GLY A 74 -4.79 -13.36 7.09
N PRO A 75 -4.71 -14.67 6.78
CA PRO A 75 -5.39 -15.24 5.62
C PRO A 75 -6.92 -15.09 5.79
N LEU A 76 -7.63 -14.92 4.67
CA LEU A 76 -9.09 -14.74 4.68
C LEU A 76 -9.79 -15.96 5.29
N THR A 77 -9.40 -17.15 4.85
CA THR A 77 -9.86 -18.45 5.37
C THR A 77 -8.67 -19.35 5.71
N PRO A 78 -8.86 -20.44 6.48
CA PRO A 78 -7.82 -21.45 6.66
C PRO A 78 -7.30 -22.03 5.33
N GLN A 79 -8.17 -22.17 4.34
CA GLN A 79 -7.81 -22.67 3.00
C GLN A 79 -6.86 -21.70 2.28
N ASP A 80 -7.01 -20.39 2.47
CA ASP A 80 -6.07 -19.41 1.91
C ASP A 80 -4.64 -19.58 2.44
N LEU A 81 -4.48 -20.08 3.67
CA LEU A 81 -3.16 -20.40 4.22
C LEU A 81 -2.58 -21.66 3.58
N GLU A 82 -3.41 -22.65 3.24
CA GLU A 82 -3.01 -23.87 2.54
C GLU A 82 -2.60 -23.58 1.09
N LEU A 83 -3.23 -22.60 0.45
CA LEU A 83 -2.87 -22.17 -0.91
C LEU A 83 -1.45 -21.64 -1.01
N LEU A 84 -0.80 -21.24 0.09
CA LEU A 84 0.61 -20.83 0.08
C LEU A 84 1.56 -21.94 -0.38
N ASP A 85 1.18 -23.21 -0.19
CA ASP A 85 2.02 -24.35 -0.57
C ASP A 85 1.82 -24.77 -2.04
N THR A 86 0.73 -24.32 -2.70
CA THR A 86 0.32 -24.79 -4.02
C THR A 86 0.10 -23.67 -5.04
N GLU A 87 -0.78 -22.72 -4.74
CA GLU A 87 -1.19 -21.62 -5.63
C GLU A 87 -1.19 -20.29 -4.85
N PRO A 88 -0.02 -19.77 -4.44
CA PRO A 88 0.07 -18.65 -3.49
C PRO A 88 -0.58 -17.37 -4.00
N GLU A 89 -0.62 -17.14 -5.32
CA GLU A 89 -1.29 -16.01 -5.96
C GLU A 89 -2.80 -15.98 -5.73
N LYS A 90 -3.41 -17.12 -5.39
CA LYS A 90 -4.85 -17.22 -5.11
C LYS A 90 -5.17 -17.01 -3.64
N ALA A 91 -4.17 -17.06 -2.75
CA ALA A 91 -4.37 -16.87 -1.32
C ALA A 91 -4.87 -15.45 -1.06
N LYS A 92 -6.02 -15.31 -0.42
CA LYS A 92 -6.62 -14.03 -0.04
C LYS A 92 -6.34 -13.68 1.41
N SER A 93 -6.39 -12.39 1.71
CA SER A 93 -6.13 -11.83 3.02
C SER A 93 -7.38 -11.16 3.60
N LYS A 94 -7.39 -10.98 4.93
CA LYS A 94 -8.38 -10.17 5.64
C LYS A 94 -8.04 -8.67 5.60
N GLN A 95 -7.39 -8.20 4.54
CA GLN A 95 -7.14 -6.79 4.28
C GLN A 95 -8.41 -6.15 3.70
N TYR A 96 -8.62 -4.90 4.04
CA TYR A 96 -9.71 -4.08 3.53
C TYR A 96 -9.28 -2.61 3.50
N ASP A 97 -9.72 -1.91 2.45
CA ASP A 97 -9.45 -0.49 2.25
C ASP A 97 -10.76 0.27 2.04
N LEU A 98 -10.87 1.43 2.68
CA LEU A 98 -11.93 2.41 2.45
C LEU A 98 -11.49 3.35 1.34
N VAL A 99 -12.25 3.37 0.24
CA VAL A 99 -12.01 4.25 -0.90
C VAL A 99 -13.17 5.24 -1.01
N VAL A 100 -12.86 6.52 -1.16
CA VAL A 100 -13.83 7.58 -1.42
C VAL A 100 -13.38 8.37 -2.64
N ASP A 101 -14.25 8.49 -3.64
CA ASP A 101 -14.00 9.21 -4.89
C ASP A 101 -12.69 8.82 -5.61
N GLY A 102 -12.33 7.54 -5.53
CA GLY A 102 -11.10 7.01 -6.13
C GLY A 102 -9.84 7.17 -5.26
N HIS A 103 -9.95 7.80 -4.09
CA HIS A 103 -8.85 7.93 -3.13
C HIS A 103 -8.97 6.91 -2.00
N GLU A 104 -7.90 6.17 -1.75
CA GLU A 104 -7.76 5.37 -0.53
C GLU A 104 -7.70 6.29 0.69
N LEU A 105 -8.72 6.27 1.54
CA LEU A 105 -8.79 7.09 2.77
C LEU A 105 -8.30 6.34 4.00
N GLY A 106 -8.22 5.02 3.96
CA GLY A 106 -7.66 4.23 5.03
C GLY A 106 -7.66 2.75 4.71
N GLY A 107 -6.64 2.06 5.21
CA GLY A 107 -6.47 0.63 5.05
C GLY A 107 -6.33 -0.07 6.39
N GLY A 108 -6.72 -1.34 6.43
CA GLY A 108 -6.71 -2.13 7.63
C GLY A 108 -6.69 -3.61 7.36
N SER A 109 -6.42 -4.39 8.40
CA SER A 109 -6.62 -5.82 8.32
C SER A 109 -6.91 -6.47 9.66
N ILE A 110 -7.53 -7.64 9.58
CA ILE A 110 -7.52 -8.58 10.69
C ILE A 110 -6.14 -9.23 10.73
N ARG A 111 -5.50 -9.16 11.89
CA ARG A 111 -4.13 -9.63 12.07
C ARG A 111 -4.10 -11.13 12.30
N ASN A 112 -2.98 -11.72 11.89
CA ASN A 112 -2.69 -13.07 12.31
C ASN A 112 -2.30 -13.07 13.79
N HIS A 113 -2.95 -13.93 14.57
CA HIS A 113 -2.72 -14.08 16.01
C HIS A 113 -2.16 -15.45 16.36
N GLN A 114 -1.80 -16.27 15.36
CA GLN A 114 -1.23 -17.60 15.54
C GLN A 114 0.21 -17.64 15.02
N ARG A 115 1.16 -17.98 15.90
CA ARG A 115 2.59 -18.06 15.57
C ARG A 115 2.85 -18.97 14.37
N ALA A 116 2.29 -20.17 14.36
CA ALA A 116 2.49 -21.14 13.29
C ALA A 116 2.06 -20.60 11.91
N ALA A 117 0.92 -19.91 11.84
CA ALA A 117 0.49 -19.27 10.60
C ALA A 117 1.42 -18.12 10.18
N GLN A 118 1.98 -17.38 11.15
CA GLN A 118 2.86 -16.24 10.88
C GLN A 118 4.20 -16.73 10.32
N GLU A 119 4.75 -17.78 10.93
CA GLU A 119 5.98 -18.43 10.47
C GLU A 119 5.80 -19.03 9.07
N ARG A 120 4.62 -19.59 8.73
CA ARG A 120 4.32 -20.05 7.36
C ARG A 120 4.30 -18.92 6.35
N ILE A 121 3.64 -17.80 6.66
CA ILE A 121 3.62 -16.61 5.79
C ILE A 121 5.05 -16.07 5.60
N PHE A 122 5.86 -16.00 6.66
CA PHE A 122 7.26 -15.60 6.57
C PHE A 122 8.09 -16.55 5.70
N ALA A 123 7.93 -17.86 5.88
CA ALA A 123 8.63 -18.87 5.08
C ALA A 123 8.31 -18.74 3.58
N GLN A 124 7.05 -18.45 3.24
CA GLN A 124 6.64 -18.21 1.85
C GLN A 124 7.41 -17.04 1.20
N MET A 125 7.76 -16.03 2.00
CA MET A 125 8.53 -14.86 1.56
C MET A 125 10.05 -15.09 1.62
N GLY A 126 10.49 -16.34 1.85
CA GLY A 126 11.91 -16.68 1.95
C GLY A 126 12.56 -16.24 3.26
N VAL A 127 11.77 -15.85 4.28
CA VAL A 127 12.29 -15.51 5.60
C VAL A 127 12.43 -16.79 6.42
N SER A 128 13.67 -17.15 6.75
CA SER A 128 13.94 -18.32 7.59
C SER A 128 13.43 -18.12 9.02
N LYS A 129 13.23 -19.21 9.76
CA LYS A 129 12.80 -19.13 11.16
C LYS A 129 13.78 -18.34 12.04
N ALA A 130 15.09 -18.46 11.78
CA ALA A 130 16.12 -17.72 12.51
C ALA A 130 16.00 -16.21 12.25
N GLU A 131 15.87 -15.80 10.99
CA GLU A 131 15.68 -14.39 10.61
C GLU A 131 14.35 -13.83 11.14
N ALA A 132 13.29 -14.64 11.12
CA ALA A 132 12.00 -14.25 11.68
C ALA A 132 12.10 -14.00 13.19
N GLN A 133 12.81 -14.85 13.92
CA GLN A 133 13.04 -14.67 15.35
C GLN A 133 13.93 -13.46 15.65
N GLU A 134 15.00 -13.25 14.87
CA GLU A 134 15.89 -12.10 15.04
C GLU A 134 15.16 -10.77 14.84
N ARG A 135 14.32 -10.68 13.80
CA ARG A 135 13.63 -9.44 13.43
C ARG A 135 12.32 -9.22 14.16
N PHE A 136 11.57 -10.28 14.43
CA PHE A 136 10.18 -10.23 14.92
C PHE A 136 9.94 -11.09 16.17
N GLY A 137 11.00 -11.56 16.84
CA GLY A 137 10.89 -12.48 17.99
C GLY A 137 9.97 -11.97 19.09
N ALA A 138 10.07 -10.69 19.46
CA ALA A 138 9.20 -10.10 20.47
C ALA A 138 7.69 -10.22 20.12
N LEU A 139 7.35 -10.06 18.83
CA LEU A 139 5.98 -10.25 18.36
C LEU A 139 5.61 -11.74 18.34
N LEU A 140 6.47 -12.60 17.77
CA LEU A 140 6.20 -14.04 17.64
C LEU A 140 6.02 -14.71 19.00
N ASP A 141 6.85 -14.35 19.98
CA ASP A 141 6.76 -14.87 21.34
C ASP A 141 5.48 -14.35 22.02
N ALA A 142 5.08 -13.10 21.77
CA ALA A 142 3.82 -12.56 22.28
C ALA A 142 2.58 -13.32 21.78
N LEU A 143 2.62 -13.88 20.56
CA LEU A 143 1.52 -14.69 20.04
C LEU A 143 1.29 -15.97 20.86
N ASP A 144 2.35 -16.56 21.43
CA ASP A 144 2.27 -17.79 22.24
C ASP A 144 1.66 -17.56 23.63
N TYR A 145 1.64 -16.31 24.11
CA TYR A 145 1.03 -15.94 25.40
C TYR A 145 -0.48 -15.64 25.31
N GLY A 146 -1.15 -16.13 24.27
CA GLY A 146 -2.60 -16.02 24.12
C GLY A 146 -3.07 -14.71 23.47
N ALA A 147 -2.36 -14.25 22.43
CA ALA A 147 -2.81 -13.11 21.63
C ALA A 147 -4.23 -13.35 21.09
N PRO A 148 -5.20 -12.47 21.37
CA PRO A 148 -6.57 -12.66 20.91
C PRO A 148 -6.70 -12.40 19.40
N PRO A 149 -7.79 -12.85 18.75
CA PRO A 149 -8.16 -12.32 17.44
C PRO A 149 -8.27 -10.79 17.50
N HIS A 150 -7.51 -10.09 16.66
CA HIS A 150 -7.43 -8.63 16.66
C HIS A 150 -7.32 -8.09 15.25
N GLY A 151 -7.68 -6.83 15.07
CA GLY A 151 -7.64 -6.13 13.80
C GLY A 151 -7.57 -4.63 14.03
N GLY A 152 -7.30 -3.89 12.97
CA GLY A 152 -7.23 -2.44 13.05
C GLY A 152 -7.39 -1.80 11.69
N ILE A 153 -7.48 -0.47 11.70
CA ILE A 153 -7.54 0.37 10.51
C ILE A 153 -6.78 1.66 10.80
N ALA A 154 -6.12 2.21 9.78
CA ALA A 154 -5.41 3.47 9.87
C ALA A 154 -5.92 4.42 8.77
N PRO A 155 -6.75 5.43 9.11
CA PRO A 155 -7.14 6.44 8.14
C PRO A 155 -5.99 7.43 7.89
N GLY A 156 -5.81 7.82 6.63
CA GLY A 156 -4.95 8.93 6.26
C GLY A 156 -5.61 10.24 6.63
N VAL A 157 -5.35 10.75 7.84
CA VAL A 157 -6.01 11.95 8.40
C VAL A 157 -5.92 13.15 7.46
N ASP A 158 -4.74 13.42 6.90
CA ASP A 158 -4.57 14.53 5.95
C ASP A 158 -5.45 14.35 4.71
N ARG A 159 -5.51 13.13 4.15
CA ARG A 159 -6.32 12.86 2.96
C ARG A 159 -7.81 12.93 3.24
N LEU A 160 -8.23 12.44 4.41
CA LEU A 160 -9.62 12.60 4.89
C LEU A 160 -9.99 14.08 4.98
N ILE A 161 -9.16 14.91 5.60
CA ILE A 161 -9.42 16.36 5.71
C ILE A 161 -9.38 17.00 4.32
N MET A 162 -8.44 16.61 3.46
CA MET A 162 -8.32 17.11 2.08
C MET A 162 -9.61 16.87 1.28
N THR A 163 -10.18 15.66 1.37
CA THR A 163 -11.47 15.30 0.76
C THR A 163 -12.61 16.12 1.36
N LEU A 164 -12.70 16.24 2.69
CA LEU A 164 -13.74 17.01 3.38
C LEU A 164 -13.67 18.51 3.10
N ALA A 165 -12.46 19.05 2.90
CA ALA A 165 -12.21 20.44 2.57
C ALA A 165 -12.37 20.74 1.07
N GLY A 166 -12.56 19.72 0.22
CA GLY A 166 -12.68 19.89 -1.23
C GLY A 166 -11.40 20.41 -1.89
N THR A 167 -10.23 20.06 -1.35
CA THR A 167 -8.93 20.48 -1.88
C THR A 167 -8.27 19.33 -2.64
N GLU A 168 -7.49 19.61 -3.68
CA GLU A 168 -6.79 18.58 -4.47
C GLU A 168 -5.34 18.34 -3.98
N ASN A 169 -4.85 19.22 -3.10
CA ASN A 169 -3.46 19.20 -2.63
C ASN A 169 -3.42 19.02 -1.12
N ILE A 170 -2.84 17.90 -0.69
CA ILE A 170 -2.70 17.52 0.73
C ILE A 170 -1.92 18.55 1.56
N ARG A 171 -1.12 19.41 0.92
CA ARG A 171 -0.40 20.49 1.61
C ARG A 171 -1.32 21.59 2.14
N GLU A 172 -2.51 21.76 1.56
CA GLU A 172 -3.48 22.78 1.97
C GLU A 172 -4.11 22.49 3.33
N VAL A 173 -4.00 21.24 3.81
CA VAL A 173 -4.52 20.81 5.12
C VAL A 173 -3.42 20.66 6.16
N GLN A 174 -2.20 21.06 5.83
CA GLN A 174 -1.03 21.02 6.71
C GLN A 174 -0.59 22.43 7.04
N ALA A 175 -0.38 22.72 8.33
CA ALA A 175 0.05 24.07 8.74
C ALA A 175 1.44 24.44 8.18
N PHE A 176 2.39 23.50 8.17
CA PHE A 176 3.77 23.70 7.71
C PHE A 176 4.23 22.52 6.84
N PRO A 177 3.72 22.41 5.61
CA PRO A 177 4.00 21.28 4.73
C PRO A 177 5.47 21.27 4.28
N LYS A 178 5.95 20.10 3.85
CA LYS A 178 7.29 19.93 3.28
C LYS A 178 7.23 19.85 1.75
N THR A 179 8.35 20.17 1.10
CA THR A 179 8.50 19.96 -0.34
C THR A 179 8.59 18.46 -0.66
N GLN A 180 8.53 18.10 -1.94
CA GLN A 180 8.71 16.70 -2.37
C GLN A 180 10.09 16.12 -2.00
N THR A 181 11.09 16.98 -1.77
CA THR A 181 12.43 16.56 -1.33
C THR A 181 12.54 16.39 0.19
N GLY A 182 11.44 16.58 0.93
CA GLY A 182 11.42 16.55 2.40
C GLY A 182 11.96 17.83 3.05
N TYR A 183 12.27 18.86 2.25
CA TYR A 183 12.78 20.13 2.75
C TYR A 183 11.65 20.99 3.31
N ASP A 184 11.92 21.71 4.39
CA ASP A 184 11.07 22.72 5.02
C ASP A 184 11.55 24.12 4.63
N PRO A 185 10.84 24.83 3.73
CA PRO A 185 11.23 26.19 3.34
C PRO A 185 11.05 27.23 4.44
N LEU A 186 10.19 26.98 5.43
CA LEU A 186 9.95 27.92 6.53
C LEU A 186 11.10 27.89 7.54
N LEU A 187 11.62 26.70 7.81
CA LEU A 187 12.67 26.48 8.82
C LEU A 187 14.08 26.29 8.24
N ASP A 188 14.21 26.26 6.91
CA ASP A 188 15.46 25.91 6.22
C ASP A 188 16.03 24.57 6.73
N ALA A 189 15.17 23.53 6.69
CA ALA A 189 15.49 22.20 7.24
C ALA A 189 15.37 21.10 6.16
N PRO A 190 16.22 20.05 6.19
CA PRO A 190 17.22 19.76 7.20
C PRO A 190 18.47 20.63 7.09
N ALA A 191 19.15 20.86 8.23
CA ALA A 191 20.39 21.61 8.33
C ALA A 191 21.58 20.71 8.72
N THR A 192 22.79 21.24 8.62
CA THR A 192 24.01 20.54 9.07
C THR A 192 24.01 20.40 10.60
N VAL A 193 24.38 19.21 11.10
CA VAL A 193 24.45 18.89 12.54
C VAL A 193 25.82 19.27 13.11
N ASP A 194 25.86 19.72 14.36
CA ASP A 194 27.10 19.96 15.09
C ASP A 194 27.94 18.67 15.18
N PRO A 195 29.23 18.69 14.76
CA PRO A 195 30.12 17.55 14.88
C PRO A 195 30.22 16.94 16.29
N LYS A 196 30.09 17.75 17.36
CA LYS A 196 30.13 17.25 18.74
C LYS A 196 28.96 16.32 19.06
N LEU A 197 27.77 16.64 18.55
CA LEU A 197 26.58 15.81 18.74
C LEU A 197 26.72 14.49 17.96
N LEU A 198 27.34 14.53 16.77
CA LEU A 198 27.64 13.32 16.01
C LEU A 198 28.59 12.41 16.80
N GLU A 199 29.64 12.98 17.41
CA GLU A 199 30.58 12.23 18.26
C GLU A 199 29.89 11.62 19.49
N GLU A 200 29.08 12.38 20.20
CA GLU A 200 28.31 11.91 21.37
C GLU A 200 27.39 10.73 21.01
N LEU A 201 26.74 10.80 19.85
CA LEU A 201 25.86 9.74 19.35
C LEU A 201 26.62 8.56 18.70
N GLY A 202 27.95 8.64 18.58
CA GLY A 202 28.75 7.62 17.89
C GLY A 202 28.49 7.56 16.38
N LEU A 203 28.05 8.67 15.79
CA LEU A 203 27.69 8.79 14.38
C LEU A 203 28.78 9.53 13.59
N ARG A 204 28.83 9.25 12.29
CA ARG A 204 29.64 10.03 11.33
C ARG A 204 28.87 10.19 10.03
N VAL A 205 28.96 11.38 9.43
CA VAL A 205 28.43 11.61 8.08
C VAL A 205 29.41 11.00 7.08
N VAL A 206 28.93 10.03 6.29
CA VAL A 206 29.69 9.48 5.16
C VAL A 206 29.34 10.30 3.93
N ALA A 207 30.35 10.86 3.25
CA ALA A 207 30.13 11.59 2.01
C ALA A 207 29.39 10.70 1.01
N LYS A 208 28.35 11.24 0.36
CA LYS A 208 27.68 10.51 -0.73
C LYS A 208 28.72 10.28 -1.84
N PRO A 209 28.83 9.06 -2.41
CA PRO A 209 29.66 8.85 -3.58
C PRO A 209 29.22 9.81 -4.68
N GLU A 210 30.19 10.46 -5.35
CA GLU A 210 29.89 11.31 -6.50
C GLU A 210 29.09 10.48 -7.51
N LYS A 211 27.93 11.01 -7.93
CA LYS A 211 27.19 10.41 -9.04
C LYS A 211 28.15 10.37 -10.23
N ARG A 212 28.54 9.17 -10.68
CA ARG A 212 29.22 9.03 -11.97
C ARG A 212 28.33 9.69 -13.02
N ALA A 213 28.88 10.70 -13.68
CA ALA A 213 28.27 11.39 -14.81
C ALA A 213 28.00 10.43 -15.96
#